data_AF-A0A4Q2DQY5-F1
#
_entry.id   AF-A0A4Q2DQY5-F1
#
_cell.length_a   1.000
_cell.length_b   1.000
_cell.length_c   1.000
_cell.angle_alpha   90.00
_cell.angle_beta   90.00
_cell.angle_gamma   90.00
#
_symmetry.space_group_name_H-M   'P 1'
#
loop_
_entity.id
_entity.type
_entity.pdbx_description
1 polymer ?
#
loop_
_entity_poly.entity_id
_entity_poly.type
_entity_poly.pdbx_seq_one_letter_code
_entity_poly.pdbx_strand_id
1 'polypeptide(L)'
;MESPWDDDITNDTHNRESHWEKLSSDFTNTGYREGITAGKEGALQEGFDSGFAHTGAPLGREVGRMRGISAAILALSKKGSLKCDPHTVQETQTIASQLAEIRFSDIAPPDLEAMEHAREHMQNTGEDLVMDSEELEEKRNVESLEDMLAGMSADSRVESKTRRPTMQDFESLKRRLESVVGQLGLHAMLS
;
A
#
# COMPACT_ATOMS: atom_id res chain seq x y z
N MET A 1 47.67 -61.04 1.63
CA MET A 1 47.95 -60.21 2.83
C MET A 1 47.42 -58.84 2.46
N GLU A 2 46.17 -58.54 2.81
CA GLU A 2 45.58 -57.22 2.59
C GLU A 2 46.27 -56.22 3.51
N SER A 3 46.69 -55.08 2.96
CA SER A 3 47.38 -54.04 3.71
C SER A 3 46.36 -53.33 4.60
N PRO A 4 46.56 -53.23 5.92
CA PRO A 4 45.68 -52.49 6.83
C PRO A 4 45.54 -50.99 6.54
N TRP A 5 46.19 -50.50 5.49
CA TRP A 5 46.23 -49.10 5.05
C TRP A 5 45.42 -48.85 3.76
N ASP A 6 44.91 -49.89 3.09
CA ASP A 6 44.06 -49.74 1.90
C ASP A 6 42.59 -49.39 2.26
N ASP A 7 42.12 -49.81 3.45
CA ASP A 7 40.75 -49.51 3.93
C ASP A 7 40.54 -48.03 4.29
N ASP A 8 41.59 -47.31 4.70
CA ASP A 8 41.48 -45.90 5.12
C ASP A 8 41.40 -44.95 3.91
N ILE A 9 42.08 -45.29 2.81
CA ILE A 9 42.07 -44.51 1.56
C ILE A 9 40.73 -44.65 0.85
N THR A 10 40.17 -45.86 0.81
CA THR A 10 38.85 -46.12 0.20
C THR A 10 37.73 -45.42 0.99
N ASN A 11 37.82 -45.41 2.32
CA ASN A 11 36.89 -44.69 3.19
C ASN A 11 36.98 -43.15 3.03
N ASP A 12 38.18 -42.56 2.91
CA ASP A 12 38.33 -41.13 2.64
C ASP A 12 37.79 -40.74 1.25
N THR A 13 38.03 -41.56 0.22
CA THR A 13 37.48 -41.31 -1.13
C THR A 13 35.95 -41.39 -1.16
N HIS A 14 35.34 -42.38 -0.52
CA HIS A 14 33.88 -42.48 -0.41
C HIS A 14 33.28 -41.36 0.43
N ASN A 15 33.93 -40.96 1.52
CA ASN A 15 33.47 -39.85 2.32
C ASN A 15 33.48 -38.55 1.50
N ARG A 16 34.58 -38.29 0.77
CA ARG A 16 34.70 -37.13 -0.14
C ARG A 16 33.63 -37.14 -1.22
N GLU A 17 33.39 -38.26 -1.88
CA GLU A 17 32.36 -38.38 -2.93
C GLU A 17 30.96 -38.13 -2.35
N SER A 18 30.64 -38.66 -1.17
CA SER A 18 29.37 -38.38 -0.49
C SER A 18 29.22 -36.91 -0.07
N HIS A 19 30.31 -36.24 0.29
CA HIS A 19 30.33 -34.82 0.58
C HIS A 19 30.13 -33.98 -0.69
N TRP A 20 30.71 -34.39 -1.81
CA TRP A 20 30.51 -33.75 -3.11
C TRP A 20 29.08 -33.89 -3.62
N GLU A 21 28.47 -35.08 -3.47
CA GLU A 21 27.07 -35.30 -3.83
C GLU A 21 26.12 -34.45 -2.99
N LYS A 22 26.33 -34.40 -1.67
CA LYS A 22 25.56 -33.52 -0.76
C LYS A 22 25.72 -32.05 -1.12
N LEU A 23 26.96 -31.61 -1.34
CA LEU A 23 27.24 -30.23 -1.72
C LEU A 23 26.58 -29.88 -3.06
N SER A 24 26.62 -30.79 -4.04
CA SER A 24 25.97 -30.63 -5.33
C SER A 24 24.43 -30.59 -5.21
N SER A 25 23.84 -31.44 -4.37
CA SER A 25 22.39 -31.40 -4.12
C SER A 25 21.97 -30.12 -3.43
N ASP A 26 22.76 -29.66 -2.47
CA ASP A 26 22.49 -28.42 -1.73
C ASP A 26 22.62 -27.21 -2.65
N PHE A 27 23.65 -27.14 -3.50
CA PHE A 27 23.77 -26.07 -4.51
C PHE A 27 22.63 -26.08 -5.51
N THR A 28 22.18 -27.26 -5.97
CA THR A 28 21.09 -27.37 -6.94
C THR A 28 19.76 -26.95 -6.31
N ASN A 29 19.48 -27.43 -5.10
CA ASN A 29 18.24 -27.13 -4.38
C ASN A 29 18.20 -25.65 -3.95
N THR A 30 19.32 -25.12 -3.45
CA THR A 30 19.46 -23.71 -3.09
C THR A 30 19.34 -22.83 -4.33
N GLY A 31 20.04 -23.15 -5.42
CA GLY A 31 19.96 -22.39 -6.66
C GLY A 31 18.56 -22.41 -7.31
N TYR A 32 17.85 -23.54 -7.24
CA TYR A 32 16.46 -23.63 -7.70
C TYR A 32 15.52 -22.77 -6.85
N ARG A 33 15.65 -22.86 -5.52
CA ARG A 33 14.84 -22.06 -4.60
C ARG A 33 15.11 -20.57 -4.76
N GLU A 34 16.39 -20.18 -4.84
CA GLU A 34 16.81 -18.81 -5.09
C GLU A 34 16.32 -18.30 -6.45
N GLY A 35 16.37 -19.12 -7.50
CA GLY A 35 15.84 -18.76 -8.81
C GLY A 35 14.32 -18.51 -8.81
N ILE A 36 13.57 -19.35 -8.11
CA ILE A 36 12.11 -19.16 -7.92
C ILE A 36 11.82 -17.90 -7.11
N THR A 37 12.54 -17.68 -6.02
CA THR A 37 12.36 -16.47 -5.17
C THR A 37 12.72 -15.21 -5.95
N ALA A 38 13.86 -15.18 -6.65
CA ALA A 38 14.29 -14.04 -7.44
C ALA A 38 13.33 -13.73 -8.60
N GLY A 39 12.78 -14.76 -9.26
CA GLY A 39 11.78 -14.57 -10.31
C GLY A 39 10.47 -13.97 -9.77
N LYS A 40 10.01 -14.45 -8.60
CA LYS A 40 8.81 -13.90 -7.93
C LYS A 40 9.03 -12.47 -7.47
N GLU A 41 10.17 -12.18 -6.84
CA GLU A 41 10.52 -10.85 -6.36
C GLU A 41 10.62 -9.86 -7.53
N GLY A 42 11.23 -10.27 -8.65
CA GLY A 42 11.30 -9.44 -9.86
C GLY A 42 9.93 -9.07 -10.43
N ALA A 43 9.03 -10.05 -10.55
CA ALA A 43 7.67 -9.81 -11.04
C ALA A 43 6.85 -8.93 -10.07
N LEU A 44 6.99 -9.15 -8.76
CA LEU A 44 6.33 -8.35 -7.73
C LEU A 44 6.81 -6.88 -7.74
N GLN A 45 8.12 -6.69 -7.90
CA GLN A 45 8.72 -5.36 -7.91
C GLN A 45 8.30 -4.55 -9.15
N GLU A 46 8.21 -5.19 -10.33
CA GLU A 46 7.71 -4.54 -11.54
C GLU A 46 6.25 -4.07 -11.38
N GLY A 47 5.40 -4.92 -10.79
CA GLY A 47 4.01 -4.56 -10.47
C GLY A 47 3.91 -3.40 -9.49
N PHE A 48 4.74 -3.40 -8.43
CA PHE A 48 4.81 -2.30 -7.48
C PHE A 48 5.28 -0.99 -8.13
N ASP A 49 6.36 -1.03 -8.89
CA ASP A 49 6.93 0.16 -9.54
C ASP A 49 5.92 0.78 -10.51
N SER A 50 5.20 -0.05 -11.27
CA SER A 50 4.11 0.40 -12.14
C SER A 50 2.96 1.03 -11.33
N GLY A 51 2.46 0.34 -10.29
CA GLY A 51 1.37 0.86 -9.45
C GLY A 51 1.75 2.16 -8.73
N PHE A 52 2.99 2.26 -8.26
CA PHE A 52 3.53 3.47 -7.64
C PHE A 52 3.64 4.62 -8.64
N ALA A 53 4.21 4.38 -9.83
CA ALA A 53 4.41 5.44 -10.83
C ALA A 53 3.10 5.96 -11.43
N HIS A 54 2.15 5.07 -11.74
CA HIS A 54 0.93 5.42 -12.47
C HIS A 54 -0.21 5.87 -11.56
N THR A 55 -0.32 5.30 -10.36
CA THR A 55 -1.48 5.50 -9.48
C THR A 55 -1.06 6.09 -8.14
N GLY A 56 -0.08 5.48 -7.46
CA GLY A 56 0.38 5.86 -6.12
C GLY A 56 0.88 7.29 -6.01
N ALA A 57 1.96 7.60 -6.72
CA ALA A 57 2.63 8.89 -6.66
C ALA A 57 1.76 10.05 -7.16
N PRO A 58 1.03 9.95 -8.30
CA PRO A 58 0.18 11.04 -8.77
C PRO A 58 -0.97 11.34 -7.80
N LEU A 59 -1.70 10.31 -7.36
CA LEU A 59 -2.85 10.46 -6.47
C LEU A 59 -2.42 10.92 -5.07
N GLY A 60 -1.36 10.34 -4.52
CA GLY A 60 -0.80 10.74 -3.23
C GLY A 60 -0.31 12.19 -3.24
N ARG A 61 0.34 12.63 -4.33
CA ARG A 61 0.76 14.03 -4.49
C ARG A 61 -0.43 14.97 -4.55
N GLU A 62 -1.49 14.60 -5.25
CA GLU A 62 -2.68 15.44 -5.37
C GLU A 62 -3.39 15.61 -4.01
N VAL A 63 -3.64 14.51 -3.29
CA VAL A 63 -4.23 14.56 -1.94
C VAL A 63 -3.35 15.35 -0.98
N GLY A 64 -2.03 15.09 -1.01
CA GLY A 64 -1.06 15.81 -0.19
C GLY A 64 -1.07 17.32 -0.45
N ARG A 65 -1.13 17.73 -1.72
CA ARG A 65 -1.24 19.14 -2.11
C ARG A 65 -2.50 19.78 -1.53
N MET A 66 -3.65 19.12 -1.63
CA MET A 66 -4.93 19.64 -1.12
C MET A 66 -4.95 19.79 0.40
N ARG A 67 -4.38 18.81 1.11
CA ARG A 67 -4.16 18.88 2.57
C ARG A 67 -3.20 20.03 2.94
N GLY A 68 -2.14 20.21 2.16
CA GLY A 68 -1.18 21.30 2.36
C GLY A 68 -1.79 22.69 2.17
N ILE A 69 -2.57 22.89 1.10
CA ILE A 69 -3.25 24.16 0.81
C ILE A 69 -4.25 24.49 1.92
N SER A 70 -5.11 23.55 2.30
CA SER A 70 -6.09 23.78 3.37
C SER A 70 -5.42 24.08 4.71
N ALA A 71 -4.36 23.35 5.08
CA ALA A 71 -3.57 23.65 6.28
C ALA A 71 -2.90 25.03 6.23
N ALA A 72 -2.34 25.42 5.09
CA ALA A 72 -1.72 26.73 4.90
C ALA A 72 -2.73 27.87 5.06
N ILE A 73 -3.91 27.77 4.43
CA ILE A 73 -4.99 28.76 4.57
C ILE A 73 -5.40 28.90 6.04
N LEU A 74 -5.59 27.79 6.75
CA LEU A 74 -5.96 27.81 8.17
C LEU A 74 -4.87 28.43 9.05
N ALA A 75 -3.60 28.09 8.79
CA ALA A 75 -2.48 28.66 9.54
C ALA A 75 -2.34 30.17 9.32
N LEU A 76 -2.46 30.62 8.07
CA LEU A 76 -2.37 32.04 7.72
C LEU A 76 -3.57 32.84 8.23
N SER A 77 -4.76 32.24 8.25
CA SER A 77 -5.96 32.82 8.84
C SER A 77 -5.79 33.00 10.36
N LYS A 78 -5.29 31.98 11.07
CA LYS A 78 -5.00 32.05 12.51
C LYS A 78 -3.94 33.10 12.85
N LYS A 79 -2.94 33.28 11.99
CA LYS A 79 -1.89 34.29 12.16
C LYS A 79 -2.37 35.71 11.83
N GLY A 80 -3.57 35.87 11.25
CA GLY A 80 -4.10 37.16 10.81
C GLY A 80 -3.42 37.73 9.56
N SER A 81 -2.59 36.94 8.86
CA SER A 81 -1.94 37.36 7.60
C SER A 81 -2.91 37.35 6.42
N LEU A 82 -4.02 36.62 6.52
CA LEU A 82 -5.08 36.57 5.52
C LEU A 82 -6.37 37.12 6.12
N LYS A 83 -7.01 38.04 5.38
CA LYS A 83 -8.36 38.51 5.70
C LYS A 83 -9.34 37.48 5.17
N CYS A 84 -9.72 36.54 6.02
CA CYS A 84 -10.74 35.55 5.72
C CYS A 84 -12.04 35.91 6.44
N ASP A 85 -13.16 35.78 5.74
CA ASP A 85 -14.47 35.81 6.38
C ASP A 85 -14.59 34.57 7.32
N PRO A 86 -15.23 34.70 8.50
CA PRO A 86 -15.49 33.55 9.39
C PRO A 86 -16.10 32.35 8.67
N HIS A 87 -16.95 32.55 7.66
CA HIS A 87 -17.53 31.45 6.89
C HIS A 87 -16.47 30.70 6.08
N THR A 88 -15.54 31.41 5.43
CA THR A 88 -14.44 30.81 4.65
C THR A 88 -13.49 30.01 5.54
N VAL A 89 -13.23 30.48 6.76
CA VAL A 89 -12.40 29.75 7.73
C VAL A 89 -13.09 28.47 8.19
N GLN A 90 -14.38 28.53 8.51
CA GLN A 90 -15.16 27.35 8.89
C GLN A 90 -15.24 26.33 7.74
N GLU A 91 -15.51 26.79 6.52
CA GLU A 91 -15.55 25.93 5.34
C GLU A 91 -14.21 25.24 5.10
N THR A 92 -13.09 25.97 5.23
CA THR A 92 -11.75 25.39 5.09
C THR A 92 -11.47 24.36 6.19
N GLN A 93 -11.95 24.57 7.41
CA GLN A 93 -11.83 23.56 8.49
C GLN A 93 -12.62 22.30 8.17
N THR A 94 -13.86 22.44 7.69
CA THR A 94 -14.67 21.29 7.27
C THR A 94 -13.99 20.52 6.13
N ILE A 95 -13.48 21.22 5.12
CA ILE A 95 -12.75 20.60 4.01
C ILE A 95 -11.49 19.89 4.52
N ALA A 96 -10.73 20.50 5.43
CA ALA A 96 -9.53 19.91 6.00
C ALA A 96 -9.83 18.62 6.78
N SER A 97 -10.90 18.60 7.59
CA SER A 97 -11.35 17.40 8.29
C SER A 97 -11.78 16.30 7.32
N GLN A 98 -12.56 16.64 6.30
CA GLN A 98 -12.99 15.68 5.28
C GLN A 98 -11.81 15.13 4.45
N LEU A 99 -10.84 15.97 4.11
CA LEU A 99 -9.62 15.54 3.42
C LEU A 99 -8.72 14.67 4.31
N ALA A 100 -8.72 14.85 5.64
CA ALA A 100 -7.95 14.03 6.57
C ALA A 100 -8.52 12.62 6.73
N GLU A 101 -9.84 12.48 6.61
CA GLU A 101 -10.55 11.20 6.71
C GLU A 101 -10.38 10.31 5.48
N ILE A 102 -10.15 10.89 4.30
CA ILE A 102 -9.92 10.14 3.05
C ILE A 102 -8.63 9.30 3.15
N ARG A 103 -8.76 7.98 2.99
CA ARG A 103 -7.62 7.07 2.87
C ARG A 103 -7.32 6.81 1.40
N PHE A 104 -6.07 6.44 1.12
CA PHE A 104 -5.64 6.10 -0.24
C PHE A 104 -6.43 4.91 -0.81
N SER A 105 -6.77 3.93 0.03
CA SER A 105 -7.60 2.77 -0.32
C SER A 105 -9.00 3.13 -0.81
N ASP A 106 -9.54 4.30 -0.43
CA ASP A 106 -10.91 4.69 -0.76
C ASP A 106 -11.01 5.42 -2.10
N ILE A 107 -9.90 6.01 -2.56
CA ILE A 107 -9.81 6.82 -3.78
C ILE A 107 -9.00 6.14 -4.88
N ALA A 108 -8.16 5.16 -4.54
CA ALA A 108 -7.40 4.42 -5.52
C ALA A 108 -8.36 3.59 -6.41
N PRO A 109 -8.17 3.60 -7.74
CA PRO A 109 -8.88 2.69 -8.62
C PRO A 109 -8.65 1.24 -8.17
N PRO A 110 -9.68 0.38 -8.23
CA PRO A 110 -9.50 -1.03 -7.94
C PRO A 110 -8.52 -1.62 -8.95
N ASP A 111 -7.51 -2.32 -8.45
CA ASP A 111 -6.50 -2.98 -9.26
C ASP A 111 -7.10 -4.24 -9.92
N LEU A 112 -7.61 -4.07 -11.14
CA LEU A 112 -8.24 -5.14 -11.91
C LEU A 112 -7.24 -6.26 -12.25
N GLU A 113 -5.98 -5.93 -12.47
CA GLU A 113 -4.91 -6.88 -12.81
C GLU A 113 -4.56 -7.74 -11.60
N ALA A 114 -4.44 -7.13 -10.41
CA ALA A 114 -4.25 -7.88 -9.16
C ALA A 114 -5.46 -8.77 -8.82
N MET A 115 -6.69 -8.33 -9.09
CA MET A 115 -7.90 -9.12 -8.87
C MET A 115 -8.01 -10.30 -9.85
N GLU A 116 -7.69 -10.09 -11.13
CA GLU A 116 -7.70 -11.17 -12.12
C GLU A 116 -6.58 -12.19 -11.84
N HIS A 117 -5.39 -11.74 -11.46
CA HIS A 117 -4.29 -12.63 -11.06
C HIS A 117 -4.65 -13.48 -9.83
N ALA A 118 -5.27 -12.88 -8.80
CA ALA A 118 -5.77 -13.61 -7.64
C ALA A 118 -6.85 -14.63 -8.03
N ARG A 119 -7.77 -14.24 -8.94
CA ARG A 119 -8.84 -15.11 -9.44
C ARG A 119 -8.30 -16.29 -10.25
N GLU A 120 -7.28 -16.06 -11.08
CA GLU A 120 -6.64 -17.09 -11.90
C GLU A 120 -5.81 -18.06 -11.06
N HIS A 121 -5.10 -17.59 -10.03
CA HIS A 121 -4.39 -18.45 -9.10
C HIS A 121 -5.31 -19.44 -8.36
N MET A 122 -6.50 -18.99 -7.92
CA MET A 122 -7.52 -19.85 -7.32
C MET A 122 -8.09 -20.90 -8.29
N GLN A 123 -8.06 -20.62 -9.59
CA GLN A 123 -8.67 -21.46 -10.62
C GLN A 123 -7.68 -22.45 -11.25
N ASN A 124 -6.38 -22.14 -11.26
CA ASN A 124 -5.36 -22.92 -11.99
C ASN A 124 -4.51 -23.86 -11.11
N THR A 125 -4.50 -23.67 -9.78
CA THR A 125 -3.68 -24.50 -8.89
C THR A 125 -4.55 -25.01 -7.75
N GLY A 126 -4.88 -26.31 -7.78
CA GLY A 126 -5.36 -27.03 -6.59
C GLY A 126 -4.29 -27.21 -5.51
N GLU A 127 -3.17 -26.48 -5.60
CA GLU A 127 -2.17 -26.34 -4.55
C GLU A 127 -2.44 -25.03 -3.81
N ASP A 128 -2.83 -25.21 -2.56
CA ASP A 128 -2.85 -24.22 -1.50
C ASP A 128 -1.46 -23.56 -1.39
N LEU A 129 -1.25 -22.44 -2.08
CA LEU A 129 -0.19 -21.49 -1.74
C LEU A 129 -0.70 -20.70 -0.53
N VAL A 130 -0.58 -21.32 0.65
CA VAL A 130 -1.07 -20.88 1.98
C VAL A 130 -0.61 -19.46 2.39
N MET A 131 0.23 -18.77 1.63
CA MET A 131 0.95 -17.60 2.16
C MET A 131 0.24 -16.24 1.99
N ASP A 132 -0.68 -16.10 1.04
CA ASP A 132 -1.30 -14.78 0.77
C ASP A 132 -2.75 -14.65 1.27
N SER A 133 -3.45 -15.78 1.49
CA SER A 133 -4.86 -15.76 1.92
C SER A 133 -5.00 -15.29 3.36
N GLU A 134 -4.15 -15.77 4.27
CA GLU A 134 -4.23 -15.38 5.68
C GLU A 134 -3.88 -13.89 5.86
N GLU A 135 -2.82 -13.39 5.20
CA GLU A 135 -2.40 -11.99 5.32
C GLU A 135 -3.41 -10.99 4.72
N LEU A 136 -4.03 -11.32 3.57
CA LEU A 136 -5.10 -10.49 2.98
C LEU A 136 -6.38 -10.50 3.82
N GLU A 137 -6.73 -11.65 4.40
CA GLU A 137 -7.89 -11.76 5.29
C GLU A 137 -7.67 -11.05 6.62
N GLU A 138 -6.47 -11.14 7.19
CA GLU A 138 -6.04 -10.38 8.35
C GLU A 138 -6.10 -8.89 8.05
N LYS A 139 -5.57 -8.44 6.90
CA LYS A 139 -5.62 -7.04 6.47
C LYS A 139 -7.06 -6.51 6.35
N ARG A 140 -7.96 -7.32 5.77
CA ARG A 140 -9.40 -7.00 5.68
C ARG A 140 -10.06 -6.96 7.05
N ASN A 141 -9.66 -7.84 7.96
CA ASN A 141 -10.19 -7.90 9.32
C ASN A 141 -9.71 -6.72 10.18
N VAL A 142 -8.42 -6.34 10.10
CA VAL A 142 -7.92 -5.14 10.80
C VAL A 142 -8.54 -3.87 10.24
N GLU A 143 -8.78 -3.78 8.93
CA GLU A 143 -9.49 -2.66 8.33
C GLU A 143 -10.94 -2.56 8.84
N SER A 144 -11.63 -3.70 8.95
CA SER A 144 -12.98 -3.77 9.54
C SER A 144 -13.01 -3.37 11.02
N LEU A 145 -11.99 -3.75 11.79
CA LEU A 145 -11.83 -3.37 13.20
C LEU A 145 -11.57 -1.87 13.35
N GLU A 146 -10.76 -1.28 12.47
CA GLU A 146 -10.54 0.16 12.43
C GLU A 146 -11.83 0.93 12.11
N ASP A 147 -12.64 0.44 11.16
CA ASP A 147 -13.93 1.04 10.82
C ASP A 147 -14.90 1.00 12.02
N MET A 148 -14.94 -0.11 12.76
CA MET A 148 -15.73 -0.23 13.99
C MET A 148 -15.24 0.69 15.11
N LEU A 149 -13.91 0.82 15.30
CA LEU A 149 -13.32 1.70 16.30
C LEU A 149 -13.50 3.19 15.97
N ALA A 150 -13.41 3.56 14.69
CA ALA A 150 -13.69 4.92 14.23
C ALA A 150 -15.14 5.32 14.54
N GLY A 151 -16.09 4.39 14.35
CA GLY A 151 -17.50 4.60 14.71
C GLY A 151 -17.76 4.73 16.21
N MET A 152 -16.93 4.12 17.07
CA MET A 152 -17.07 4.21 18.53
C MET A 152 -16.36 5.44 19.14
N SER A 153 -15.36 6.01 18.46
CA SER A 153 -14.63 7.19 18.92
C SER A 153 -15.31 8.52 18.55
N ALA A 154 -16.28 8.49 17.62
CA ALA A 154 -17.06 9.66 17.23
C ALA A 154 -18.31 9.77 18.12
N ASP A 155 -18.27 10.72 19.04
CA ASP A 155 -19.30 11.03 20.03
C ASP A 155 -20.73 11.09 19.41
N SER A 156 -21.69 10.59 20.17
CA SER A 156 -23.12 10.33 19.93
C SER A 156 -23.96 11.48 19.36
N ARG A 157 -23.61 12.05 18.21
CA ARG A 157 -24.47 13.01 17.52
C ARG A 157 -24.30 12.97 16.00
N VAL A 158 -25.39 12.56 15.36
CA VAL A 158 -25.71 12.59 13.92
C VAL A 158 -25.46 11.27 13.16
N GLU A 159 -26.53 10.49 13.01
CA GLU A 159 -26.70 9.31 12.14
C GLU A 159 -26.63 9.64 10.63
N SER A 160 -25.63 10.41 10.17
CA SER A 160 -25.47 10.67 8.74
C SER A 160 -24.09 10.27 8.23
N LYS A 161 -24.06 9.05 7.67
CA LYS A 161 -23.18 8.51 6.63
C LYS A 161 -21.81 7.98 7.05
N THR A 162 -21.82 6.73 7.50
CA THR A 162 -20.74 5.73 7.33
C THR A 162 -20.56 5.34 5.85
N ARG A 163 -20.55 6.30 4.92
CA ARG A 163 -20.24 6.01 3.52
C ARG A 163 -18.75 6.28 3.33
N ARG A 164 -17.99 5.24 2.99
CA ARG A 164 -16.57 5.37 2.62
C ARG A 164 -16.42 6.49 1.59
N PRO A 165 -15.50 7.44 1.80
CA PRO A 165 -15.37 8.59 0.94
C PRO A 165 -14.95 8.15 -0.46
N THR A 166 -15.74 8.50 -1.46
CA THR A 166 -15.51 8.08 -2.84
C THR A 166 -14.64 9.07 -3.61
N MET A 167 -14.09 8.67 -4.75
CA MET A 167 -13.36 9.57 -5.65
C MET A 167 -14.19 10.81 -6.05
N GLN A 168 -15.52 10.67 -6.16
CA GLN A 168 -16.42 11.80 -6.43
C GLN A 168 -16.46 12.80 -5.27
N ASP A 169 -16.38 12.32 -4.02
CA ASP A 169 -16.30 13.18 -2.85
C ASP A 169 -14.98 13.96 -2.85
N PHE A 170 -13.87 13.32 -3.21
CA PHE A 170 -12.59 13.98 -3.39
C PHE A 170 -12.63 15.08 -4.45
N GLU A 171 -13.19 14.81 -5.63
CA GLU A 171 -13.36 15.82 -6.68
C GLU A 171 -14.24 16.99 -6.24
N SER A 172 -15.31 16.70 -5.48
CA SER A 172 -16.19 17.73 -4.94
C SER A 172 -15.47 18.64 -3.94
N LEU A 173 -14.64 18.04 -3.05
CA LEU A 173 -13.80 18.77 -2.10
C LEU A 173 -12.75 19.61 -2.82
N LYS A 174 -12.21 19.09 -3.92
CA LYS A 174 -11.27 19.82 -4.75
C LYS A 174 -11.86 21.09 -5.33
N ARG A 175 -13.02 20.98 -5.98
CA ARG A 175 -13.73 22.16 -6.54
C ARG A 175 -14.10 23.17 -5.45
N ARG A 176 -14.52 22.69 -4.27
CA ARG A 176 -14.83 23.55 -3.12
C ARG A 176 -13.60 24.31 -2.63
N LEU A 177 -12.46 23.63 -2.48
CA LEU A 177 -11.21 24.28 -2.07
C LEU A 177 -10.72 25.28 -3.13
N GLU A 178 -10.83 24.95 -4.42
CA GLU A 178 -10.50 25.86 -5.52
C GLU A 178 -11.35 27.14 -5.49
N SER A 179 -12.64 27.03 -5.18
CA SER A 179 -13.53 28.18 -4.99
C SER A 179 -13.07 29.05 -3.81
N VAL A 180 -12.73 28.45 -2.67
CA VAL A 180 -12.20 29.16 -1.49
C VAL A 180 -10.89 29.87 -1.82
N VAL A 181 -9.96 29.19 -2.50
CA VAL A 181 -8.68 29.77 -2.95
C VAL A 181 -8.91 30.94 -3.91
N GLY A 182 -9.89 30.82 -4.81
CA GLY A 182 -10.31 31.88 -5.73
C GLY A 182 -10.86 33.11 -5.01
N GLN A 183 -11.69 32.92 -3.99
CA GLN A 183 -12.22 34.00 -3.14
C GLN A 183 -11.11 34.75 -2.39
N LEU A 184 -10.01 34.06 -2.04
CA LEU A 184 -8.86 34.63 -1.36
C LEU A 184 -7.83 35.27 -2.32
N GLY A 185 -8.06 35.20 -3.63
CA GLY A 185 -7.14 35.75 -4.65
C GLY A 185 -5.82 34.96 -4.78
N LEU A 186 -5.77 33.73 -4.27
CA LEU A 186 -4.56 32.89 -4.20
C LEU A 186 -4.40 31.98 -5.43
N HIS A 187 -4.73 32.47 -6.63
CA HIS A 187 -4.75 31.67 -7.86
C HIS A 187 -3.38 31.02 -8.20
N ALA A 188 -2.27 31.56 -7.69
CA ALA A 188 -0.93 31.01 -7.89
C ALA A 188 -0.70 29.64 -7.22
N MET A 189 -1.55 29.23 -6.27
CA MET A 189 -1.42 27.95 -5.57
C MET A 189 -2.06 26.75 -6.30
N LEU A 190 -2.73 26.98 -7.43
CA LEU A 190 -3.47 25.95 -8.18
C LEU A 190 -2.76 25.42 -9.44
N SER A 191 -1.66 26.06 -9.87
CA SER A 191 -0.77 25.58 -10.95
C SER A 191 0.24 24.56 -10.43
#